data_AF-A0A956EPF6-F1
#
_entry.id   AF-A0A956EPF6-F1
#
_cell.length_a   1.000
_cell.length_b   1.000
_cell.length_c   1.000
_cell.angle_alpha   90.00
_cell.angle_beta   90.00
_cell.angle_gamma   90.00
#
_symmetry.space_group_name_H-M   'P 1'
#
loop_
_entity.id
_entity.type
_entity.pdbx_description
1 polymer ?
#
loop_
_entity_poly.entity_id
_entity_poly.type
_entity_poly.pdbx_seq_one_letter_code
_entity_poly.pdbx_strand_id
1 'polypeptide(L)'
;MMARTWTSSWAGAAGLSLALACSGGDDGNASATTGVSATATTGASASASTSAGTGTSGATGGETGSASASTTSAGTSGVTSTSAGTTDGLKMDMGGGDLPPPEMECSADLHAVVDPEGNVLEMCADDQGCADGACVPACDAAAASKASFGCGFIVPTPPAYPPALPPCFAAFLANTWGHPAKITVSRGGVELDISGAARLVTPGVAPKDWPPLGAEGIPADGVAVVFLSSDPNSIMPETKVPLTCPVTPAVNSSTVIPGSGRGQAFVIGAD
;
A
#
# COMPACT_ATOMS: atom_id res chain seq x y z
N MET A 1 -3.77 -0.70 31.69
CA MET A 1 -2.62 -0.88 30.79
C MET A 1 -1.51 0.07 31.20
N MET A 2 -0.39 -0.45 31.72
CA MET A 2 0.74 0.36 32.17
C MET A 2 1.59 0.79 30.97
N ALA A 3 1.64 2.09 30.71
CA ALA A 3 2.55 2.68 29.74
C ALA A 3 3.99 2.60 30.27
N ARG A 4 4.85 1.86 29.58
CA ARG A 4 6.30 1.94 29.76
C ARG A 4 6.86 2.81 28.65
N THR A 5 7.32 4.00 29.03
CA THR A 5 8.08 4.90 28.18
C THR A 5 9.46 4.30 27.94
N TRP A 6 9.84 4.12 26.67
CA TRP A 6 11.21 3.84 26.27
C TRP A 6 11.76 5.08 25.57
N THR A 7 12.64 5.81 26.26
CA THR A 7 13.44 6.88 25.66
C THR A 7 14.62 6.24 24.94
N SER A 8 14.49 6.02 23.62
CA SER A 8 15.62 5.75 22.74
C SER A 8 16.22 7.08 22.29
N SER A 9 17.33 7.47 22.94
CA SER A 9 18.14 8.61 22.50
C SER A 9 19.01 8.21 21.32
N TRP A 10 18.42 8.11 20.13
CA TRP A 10 19.16 8.03 18.86
C TRP A 10 18.77 9.25 18.03
N ALA A 11 19.55 10.33 18.18
CA ALA A 11 19.50 11.49 17.32
C ALA A 11 20.30 11.19 16.05
N GLY A 12 19.63 11.19 14.90
CA GLY A 12 20.24 10.98 13.58
C GLY A 12 19.17 10.92 12.51
N ALA A 13 18.55 12.07 12.25
CA ALA A 13 17.39 12.23 11.39
C ALA A 13 17.66 11.81 9.92
N ALA A 14 16.85 10.89 9.40
CA ALA A 14 16.59 10.77 7.98
C ALA A 14 15.14 11.23 7.75
N GLY A 15 14.99 12.44 7.20
CA GLY A 15 13.70 13.02 6.89
C GLY A 15 12.99 12.22 5.81
N LEU A 16 11.86 11.61 6.18
CA LEU A 16 10.93 10.99 5.26
C LEU A 16 10.10 12.10 4.60
N SER A 17 10.43 12.47 3.35
CA SER A 17 9.55 13.31 2.52
C SER A 17 8.66 12.40 1.69
N LEU A 18 7.38 12.33 2.05
CA LEU A 18 6.34 11.65 1.29
C LEU A 18 5.82 12.60 0.21
N ALA A 19 6.24 12.39 -1.04
CA ALA A 19 5.63 13.05 -2.20
C ALA A 19 4.71 12.05 -2.91
N LEU A 20 3.41 12.24 -2.71
CA LEU A 20 2.34 11.53 -3.39
C LEU A 20 2.09 12.20 -4.75
N ALA A 21 2.28 11.48 -5.85
CA ALA A 21 1.78 11.87 -7.15
C ALA A 21 1.10 10.67 -7.81
N CYS A 22 -0.23 10.69 -7.76
CA CYS A 22 -1.10 9.76 -8.47
C CYS A 22 -1.56 10.44 -9.75
N SER A 23 -1.42 9.78 -10.90
CA SER A 23 -2.21 10.03 -12.10
C SER A 23 -2.17 8.77 -12.97
N GLY A 24 -3.26 8.01 -12.89
CA GLY A 24 -3.57 6.91 -13.79
C GLY A 24 -4.14 7.40 -15.12
N GLY A 25 -4.21 6.47 -16.08
CA GLY A 25 -4.82 6.63 -17.39
C GLY A 25 -4.53 5.41 -18.26
N ASP A 26 -5.53 4.54 -18.35
CA ASP A 26 -5.67 3.26 -19.05
C ASP A 26 -5.29 3.23 -20.55
N ASP A 27 -4.86 2.05 -21.03
CA ASP A 27 -5.65 1.17 -21.91
C ASP A 27 -4.80 0.11 -22.64
N GLY A 28 -5.19 -1.17 -22.44
CA GLY A 28 -5.20 -2.29 -23.40
C GLY A 28 -4.02 -2.58 -24.34
N ASN A 29 -3.48 -3.79 -24.27
CA ASN A 29 -3.75 -4.86 -25.25
C ASN A 29 -2.70 -5.98 -25.15
N ALA A 30 -3.15 -7.19 -24.85
CA ALA A 30 -2.36 -8.40 -24.92
C ALA A 30 -2.31 -8.92 -26.37
N SER A 31 -1.12 -9.25 -26.87
CA SER A 31 -1.00 -10.28 -27.90
C SER A 31 0.37 -10.94 -27.84
N ALA A 32 0.34 -12.24 -27.61
CA ALA A 32 1.49 -13.12 -27.69
C ALA A 32 1.94 -13.27 -29.14
N THR A 33 3.25 -13.28 -29.39
CA THR A 33 3.82 -14.05 -30.49
C THR A 33 5.28 -14.42 -30.22
N THR A 34 5.57 -15.64 -30.63
CA THR A 34 6.76 -16.46 -30.46
C THR A 34 8.03 -15.82 -31.06
N GLY A 35 9.17 -16.14 -30.46
CA GLY A 35 10.44 -15.49 -30.73
C GLY A 35 11.15 -15.83 -32.04
N VAL A 36 12.22 -15.06 -32.30
CA VAL A 36 13.39 -15.43 -33.09
C VAL A 36 14.61 -14.71 -32.49
N SER A 37 15.67 -15.46 -32.25
CA SER A 37 17.01 -14.98 -31.88
C SER A 37 17.75 -14.45 -33.10
N ALA A 38 18.43 -13.29 -33.00
CA ALA A 38 19.65 -13.00 -33.77
C ALA A 38 20.43 -11.80 -33.19
N THR A 39 21.65 -12.12 -32.73
CA THR A 39 22.97 -11.48 -32.94
C THR A 39 23.12 -9.94 -33.00
N ALA A 40 24.08 -9.49 -32.19
CA ALA A 40 24.63 -8.14 -32.11
C ALA A 40 25.31 -7.62 -33.39
N THR A 41 25.24 -6.30 -33.60
CA THR A 41 26.36 -5.50 -34.12
C THR A 41 26.28 -4.06 -33.64
N THR A 42 27.46 -3.53 -33.32
CA THR A 42 27.84 -2.17 -32.94
C THR A 42 27.54 -1.11 -34.00
N GLY A 43 27.25 0.13 -33.58
CA GLY A 43 27.28 1.30 -34.46
C GLY A 43 26.77 2.58 -33.80
N ALA A 44 27.70 3.42 -33.34
CA ALA A 44 27.43 4.77 -32.87
C ALA A 44 27.09 5.72 -34.04
N SER A 45 26.23 6.71 -33.80
CA SER A 45 26.36 8.08 -34.36
C SER A 45 25.37 9.04 -33.68
N ALA A 46 25.90 10.19 -33.28
CA ALA A 46 25.18 11.33 -32.74
C ALA A 46 24.39 12.08 -33.82
N SER A 47 23.33 12.80 -33.44
CA SER A 47 23.06 14.20 -33.83
C SER A 47 21.86 14.75 -33.08
N ALA A 48 22.01 16.00 -32.62
CA ALA A 48 20.99 16.82 -32.01
C ALA A 48 20.10 17.49 -33.07
N SER A 49 18.84 17.80 -32.72
CA SER A 49 18.15 19.00 -33.21
C SER A 49 16.91 19.32 -32.39
N THR A 50 16.73 20.62 -32.25
CA THR A 50 15.85 21.44 -31.42
C THR A 50 14.41 21.61 -31.95
N SER A 51 13.46 21.66 -31.00
CA SER A 51 12.27 22.53 -30.86
C SER A 51 11.40 23.01 -32.03
N ALA A 52 10.10 23.04 -31.70
CA ALA A 52 9.03 23.99 -32.08
C ALA A 52 8.02 23.54 -33.15
N GLY A 53 6.75 23.58 -32.78
CA GLY A 53 5.60 23.30 -33.64
C GLY A 53 4.29 23.62 -32.93
N THR A 54 3.95 24.92 -32.90
CA THR A 54 2.67 25.51 -32.49
C THR A 54 1.58 25.14 -33.49
N GLY A 55 0.36 24.86 -33.02
CA GLY A 55 -0.81 24.60 -33.87
C GLY A 55 -2.11 24.96 -33.18
N THR A 56 -2.59 26.17 -33.43
CA THR A 56 -3.91 26.72 -33.06
C THR A 56 -4.92 26.45 -34.17
N SER A 57 -6.16 26.07 -33.82
CA SER A 57 -7.47 26.36 -34.48
C SER A 57 -8.54 25.65 -33.64
N GLY A 58 -9.69 26.18 -33.19
CA GLY A 58 -10.45 27.38 -33.56
C GLY A 58 -11.81 26.99 -34.18
N ALA A 59 -12.89 26.96 -33.37
CA ALA A 59 -14.33 27.12 -33.74
C ALA A 59 -15.18 26.92 -32.44
N THR A 60 -15.81 27.90 -31.75
CA THR A 60 -16.89 28.88 -32.00
C THR A 60 -18.33 28.33 -32.04
N GLY A 61 -19.20 28.90 -31.17
CA GLY A 61 -20.68 28.91 -31.22
C GLY A 61 -21.35 27.96 -30.21
N GLY A 62 -22.33 28.33 -29.37
CA GLY A 62 -23.15 29.54 -29.20
C GLY A 62 -24.25 29.23 -28.15
N GLU A 63 -24.81 30.28 -27.55
CA GLU A 63 -25.61 30.32 -26.31
C GLU A 63 -27.05 29.81 -26.38
N THR A 64 -27.63 29.47 -25.22
CA THR A 64 -28.98 29.79 -24.66
C THR A 64 -29.22 28.80 -23.49
N GLY A 65 -29.70 29.14 -22.28
CA GLY A 65 -30.54 30.22 -21.81
C GLY A 65 -31.85 29.62 -21.26
N SER A 66 -31.93 29.36 -19.95
CA SER A 66 -33.20 29.39 -19.17
C SER A 66 -32.98 29.08 -17.69
N ALA A 67 -33.24 30.09 -16.86
CA ALA A 67 -33.50 29.98 -15.44
C ALA A 67 -34.98 29.63 -15.23
N SER A 68 -35.29 28.92 -14.15
CA SER A 68 -36.61 29.02 -13.54
C SER A 68 -36.53 28.71 -12.05
N ALA A 69 -36.89 29.71 -11.26
CA ALA A 69 -37.11 29.67 -9.83
C ALA A 69 -38.52 29.18 -9.52
N SER A 70 -38.73 28.54 -8.37
CA SER A 70 -40.06 28.42 -7.75
C SER A 70 -39.91 28.26 -6.23
N THR A 71 -40.09 29.36 -5.50
CA THR A 71 -41.19 29.62 -4.56
C THR A 71 -41.04 29.06 -3.14
N THR A 72 -40.48 29.91 -2.28
CA THR A 72 -40.73 29.96 -0.84
C THR A 72 -42.20 30.26 -0.56
N SER A 73 -42.85 29.42 0.22
CA SER A 73 -44.17 29.70 0.80
C SER A 73 -44.01 29.81 2.31
N ALA A 74 -43.99 31.04 2.81
CA ALA A 74 -44.11 31.35 4.22
C ALA A 74 -45.61 31.45 4.56
N GLY A 75 -46.09 30.60 5.47
CA GLY A 75 -47.39 30.71 6.12
C GLY A 75 -47.18 31.00 7.61
N THR A 76 -47.66 32.16 8.05
CA THR A 76 -47.54 32.69 9.42
C THR A 76 -48.75 32.31 10.28
N SER A 77 -48.53 32.31 11.60
CA SER A 77 -49.51 32.32 12.71
C SER A 77 -50.00 30.92 13.12
N GLY A 78 -49.98 30.50 14.38
CA GLY A 78 -49.77 31.19 15.65
C GLY A 78 -50.68 30.53 16.70
N VAL A 79 -50.23 30.54 17.96
CA VAL A 79 -51.03 30.42 19.21
C VAL A 79 -51.34 29.00 19.72
N THR A 80 -50.56 28.68 20.76
CA THR A 80 -51.00 28.30 22.13
C THR A 80 -51.07 26.83 22.50
N SER A 81 -50.06 26.45 23.28
CA SER A 81 -50.12 25.38 24.27
C SER A 81 -51.31 25.57 25.19
N THR A 82 -52.19 24.57 25.25
CA THR A 82 -53.10 24.38 26.38
C THR A 82 -53.15 22.89 26.69
N SER A 83 -52.64 22.56 27.87
CA SER A 83 -52.77 21.24 28.49
C SER A 83 -54.22 21.03 28.94
N ALA A 84 -54.85 19.94 28.52
CA ALA A 84 -55.93 19.27 29.25
C ALA A 84 -56.20 17.90 28.60
N GLY A 85 -56.19 16.83 29.40
CA GLY A 85 -56.29 15.46 28.92
C GLY A 85 -57.72 15.00 28.61
N THR A 86 -57.82 13.83 27.97
CA THR A 86 -58.72 12.70 28.30
C THR A 86 -58.39 11.54 27.36
N THR A 87 -58.37 10.35 27.94
CA THR A 87 -58.11 9.03 27.35
C THR A 87 -59.08 8.68 26.23
N ASP A 88 -58.58 8.38 25.02
CA ASP A 88 -59.21 7.43 24.09
C ASP A 88 -58.14 6.82 23.18
N GLY A 89 -58.11 5.49 23.11
CA GLY A 89 -56.96 4.71 22.64
C GLY A 89 -56.71 4.84 21.13
N LEU A 90 -55.65 5.57 20.77
CA LEU A 90 -55.06 5.50 19.43
C LEU A 90 -54.23 4.22 19.33
N LYS A 91 -54.74 3.23 18.60
CA LYS A 91 -53.98 2.09 18.12
C LYS A 91 -52.86 2.60 17.22
N MET A 92 -51.63 2.57 17.73
CA MET A 92 -50.43 2.73 16.91
C MET A 92 -50.20 1.42 16.18
N ASP A 93 -50.63 1.36 14.92
CA ASP A 93 -50.20 0.35 13.97
C ASP A 93 -48.69 0.53 13.75
N MET A 94 -47.87 -0.26 14.43
CA MET A 94 -46.47 -0.46 14.04
C MET A 94 -46.49 -1.37 12.82
N GLY A 95 -46.78 -0.78 11.66
CA GLY A 95 -46.47 -1.38 10.38
C GLY A 95 -45.00 -1.78 10.40
N GLY A 96 -44.75 -3.08 10.32
CA GLY A 96 -43.43 -3.65 10.11
C GLY A 96 -42.92 -3.15 8.76
N GLY A 97 -42.24 -2.01 8.78
CA GLY A 97 -41.44 -1.56 7.67
C GLY A 97 -40.24 -2.49 7.60
N ASP A 98 -40.10 -3.17 6.46
CA ASP A 98 -38.84 -3.70 5.97
C ASP A 98 -37.76 -2.66 6.26
N LEU A 99 -37.00 -2.89 7.34
CA LEU A 99 -35.76 -2.18 7.57
C LEU A 99 -34.91 -2.49 6.32
N PRO A 100 -34.32 -1.48 5.65
CA PRO A 100 -33.31 -1.76 4.66
C PRO A 100 -32.31 -2.74 5.29
N PRO A 101 -31.84 -3.76 4.55
CA PRO A 101 -30.92 -4.75 5.10
C PRO A 101 -29.80 -4.00 5.83
N PRO A 102 -29.43 -4.43 7.04
CA PRO A 102 -28.41 -3.71 7.81
C PRO A 102 -27.20 -3.54 6.90
N GLU A 103 -26.76 -2.29 6.72
CA GLU A 103 -25.54 -2.01 5.98
C GLU A 103 -24.43 -2.70 6.76
N MET A 104 -23.96 -3.84 6.25
CA MET A 104 -22.90 -4.61 6.88
C MET A 104 -21.59 -3.89 6.57
N GLU A 105 -20.87 -3.52 7.63
CA GLU A 105 -19.57 -2.88 7.52
C GLU A 105 -18.46 -3.88 7.88
N CYS A 106 -17.22 -3.51 7.61
CA CYS A 106 -16.07 -4.30 8.00
C CYS A 106 -15.38 -3.68 9.21
N SER A 107 -14.89 -4.53 10.12
CA SER A 107 -14.02 -4.06 11.20
C SER A 107 -12.81 -3.34 10.63
N ALA A 108 -12.24 -2.40 11.38
CA ALA A 108 -11.07 -1.63 10.95
C ALA A 108 -9.82 -2.52 10.70
N ASP A 109 -9.75 -3.67 11.37
CA ASP A 109 -8.73 -4.70 11.20
C ASP A 109 -9.08 -5.76 10.15
N LEU A 110 -10.27 -5.66 9.52
CA LEU A 110 -10.81 -6.57 8.52
C LEU A 110 -11.02 -8.02 8.98
N HIS A 111 -10.90 -8.39 10.25
CA HIS A 111 -11.13 -9.78 10.66
C HIS A 111 -12.60 -10.11 10.92
N ALA A 112 -13.50 -9.12 10.83
CA ALA A 112 -14.91 -9.31 11.15
C ALA A 112 -15.84 -8.44 10.30
N VAL A 113 -17.04 -8.96 10.07
CA VAL A 113 -18.21 -8.20 9.61
C VAL A 113 -18.89 -7.61 10.84
N VAL A 114 -19.18 -6.31 10.81
CA VAL A 114 -19.78 -5.56 11.90
C VAL A 114 -21.07 -4.88 11.45
N ASP A 115 -21.96 -4.61 12.40
CA ASP A 115 -23.11 -3.73 12.16
C ASP A 115 -22.69 -2.24 12.17
N PRO A 116 -23.58 -1.31 11.77
CA PRO A 116 -23.29 0.13 11.80
C PRO A 116 -23.01 0.69 13.21
N GLU A 117 -23.33 -0.06 14.26
CA GLU A 117 -23.04 0.29 15.65
C GLU A 117 -21.68 -0.27 16.13
N GLY A 118 -20.96 -1.00 15.28
CA GLY A 118 -19.66 -1.60 15.56
C GLY A 118 -19.72 -2.92 16.32
N ASN A 119 -20.87 -3.58 16.43
CA ASN A 119 -20.97 -4.91 17.01
C ASN A 119 -20.60 -5.98 15.98
N VAL A 120 -19.83 -6.98 16.41
CA VAL A 120 -19.41 -8.09 15.55
C VAL A 120 -20.59 -8.99 15.21
N LEU A 121 -20.91 -9.09 13.93
CA LEU A 121 -21.93 -9.98 13.38
C LEU A 121 -21.32 -11.35 13.05
N GLU A 122 -20.14 -11.35 12.41
CA GLU A 122 -19.43 -12.56 11.99
C GLU A 122 -17.92 -12.35 12.05
N MET A 123 -17.19 -13.37 12.51
CA MET A 123 -15.73 -13.39 12.47
C MET A 123 -15.27 -14.16 11.23
N CYS A 124 -14.40 -13.57 10.42
CA CYS A 124 -13.82 -14.25 9.27
C CYS A 124 -12.79 -15.28 9.73
N ALA A 125 -12.60 -16.33 8.91
CA ALA A 125 -11.60 -17.37 9.16
C ALA A 125 -10.17 -16.82 9.09
N ASP A 126 -9.19 -17.59 9.57
CA ASP A 126 -7.79 -17.18 9.60
C ASP A 126 -7.18 -16.91 8.22
N ASP A 127 -7.78 -17.35 7.12
CA ASP A 127 -7.38 -17.10 5.73
C ASP A 127 -8.29 -16.09 5.01
N GLN A 128 -9.23 -15.48 5.73
CA GLN A 128 -10.24 -14.57 5.19
C GLN A 128 -10.29 -13.23 5.92
N GLY A 129 -10.61 -12.17 5.18
CA GLY A 129 -10.89 -10.85 5.71
C GLY A 129 -12.22 -10.30 5.19
N CYS A 130 -12.78 -9.33 5.88
CA CYS A 130 -14.00 -8.66 5.49
C CYS A 130 -13.73 -7.64 4.38
N ALA A 131 -14.51 -7.72 3.31
CA ALA A 131 -14.66 -6.69 2.30
C ALA A 131 -16.15 -6.54 1.94
N ASP A 132 -16.63 -5.31 1.84
CA ASP A 132 -18.02 -5.00 1.45
C ASP A 132 -19.07 -5.81 2.26
N GLY A 133 -18.82 -6.02 3.55
CA GLY A 133 -19.73 -6.74 4.46
C GLY A 133 -19.73 -8.26 4.30
N ALA A 134 -18.73 -8.85 3.64
CA ALA A 134 -18.59 -10.29 3.45
C ALA A 134 -17.15 -10.77 3.69
N CYS A 135 -16.99 -12.00 4.19
CA CYS A 135 -15.68 -12.63 4.31
C CYS A 135 -15.20 -13.13 2.93
N VAL A 136 -14.07 -12.58 2.48
CA VAL A 136 -13.38 -12.91 1.24
C VAL A 136 -11.92 -13.30 1.56
N PRO A 137 -11.12 -13.83 0.63
CA PRO A 137 -9.71 -14.12 0.90
C PRO A 137 -8.95 -12.90 1.45
N ALA A 138 -8.05 -13.12 2.41
CA ALA A 138 -7.34 -12.05 3.13
C ALA A 138 -6.69 -11.00 2.20
N CYS A 139 -6.04 -11.45 1.13
CA CYS A 139 -5.40 -10.58 0.15
C CYS A 139 -6.39 -9.71 -0.63
N ASP A 140 -7.56 -10.24 -0.95
CA ASP A 140 -8.62 -9.51 -1.65
C ASP A 140 -9.24 -8.47 -0.72
N ALA A 141 -9.45 -8.83 0.55
CA ALA A 141 -9.91 -7.90 1.58
C ALA A 141 -8.93 -6.75 1.79
N ALA A 142 -7.63 -7.07 1.88
CA ALA A 142 -6.58 -6.08 1.99
C ALA A 142 -6.53 -5.14 0.75
N ALA A 143 -6.65 -5.69 -0.46
CA ALA A 143 -6.71 -4.90 -1.69
C ALA A 143 -7.93 -3.96 -1.73
N ALA A 144 -9.09 -4.44 -1.30
CA ALA A 144 -10.32 -3.66 -1.22
C ALA A 144 -10.24 -2.51 -0.18
N SER A 145 -9.55 -2.76 0.95
CA SER A 145 -9.41 -1.78 2.03
C SER A 145 -8.61 -0.53 1.66
N LYS A 146 -7.81 -0.60 0.58
CA LYS A 146 -6.83 0.43 0.18
C LYS A 146 -5.87 0.83 1.31
N ALA A 147 -5.70 -0.02 2.30
CA ALA A 147 -4.77 0.18 3.39
C ALA A 147 -3.33 -0.13 2.95
N SER A 148 -2.37 0.19 3.82
CA SER A 148 -0.95 -0.10 3.60
C SER A 148 -0.55 -1.53 3.95
N PHE A 149 -1.51 -2.41 4.23
CA PHE A 149 -1.31 -3.84 4.43
C PHE A 149 -1.92 -4.58 3.23
N GLY A 150 -1.29 -5.68 2.82
CA GLY A 150 -1.73 -6.44 1.66
C GLY A 150 -0.67 -7.47 1.25
N CYS A 151 -0.92 -8.11 0.11
CA CYS A 151 -0.10 -9.22 -0.35
C CYS A 151 0.89 -8.83 -1.45
N GLY A 152 1.00 -7.53 -1.76
CA GLY A 152 1.89 -7.02 -2.81
C GLY A 152 2.50 -5.68 -2.42
N PHE A 153 3.83 -5.61 -2.40
CA PHE A 153 4.55 -4.39 -2.06
C PHE A 153 5.56 -4.03 -3.14
N ILE A 154 5.57 -2.76 -3.54
CA ILE A 154 6.57 -2.22 -4.46
C ILE A 154 7.55 -1.36 -3.65
N VAL A 155 8.81 -1.76 -3.65
CA VAL A 155 9.86 -1.17 -2.84
C VAL A 155 10.92 -0.56 -3.77
N PRO A 156 10.81 0.73 -4.12
CA PRO A 156 11.79 1.40 -4.97
C PRO A 156 13.11 1.56 -4.21
N THR A 157 14.22 1.43 -4.94
CA THR A 157 15.54 1.68 -4.36
C THR A 157 15.69 3.16 -3.99
N PRO A 158 16.01 3.50 -2.74
CA PRO A 158 16.25 4.88 -2.33
C PRO A 158 17.54 5.43 -2.96
N PRO A 159 17.64 6.74 -3.22
CA PRO A 159 18.89 7.33 -3.66
C PRO A 159 19.96 7.22 -2.54
N ALA A 160 21.23 7.11 -2.94
CA ALA A 160 22.37 7.15 -2.04
C ALA A 160 23.10 8.49 -2.18
N TYR A 161 23.61 9.03 -1.07
CA TYR A 161 24.36 10.29 -1.04
C TYR A 161 25.78 10.10 -1.61
N PRO A 162 26.16 10.75 -2.73
CA PRO A 162 27.53 10.70 -3.23
C PRO A 162 28.49 11.41 -2.26
N PRO A 163 29.70 10.89 -1.97
CA PRO A 163 30.40 9.80 -2.67
C PRO A 163 30.15 8.40 -2.09
N ALA A 164 29.23 8.22 -1.14
CA ALA A 164 28.97 6.93 -0.54
C ALA A 164 28.23 6.01 -1.52
N LEU A 165 28.69 4.76 -1.63
CA LEU A 165 27.98 3.73 -2.38
C LEU A 165 26.73 3.27 -1.60
N PRO A 166 25.71 2.72 -2.26
CA PRO A 166 24.45 2.37 -1.62
C PRO A 166 24.65 1.45 -0.40
N PRO A 167 24.20 1.87 0.79
CA PRO A 167 24.31 1.07 2.00
C PRO A 167 23.31 -0.10 1.95
N CYS A 168 23.27 -0.88 3.02
CA CYS A 168 22.26 -1.91 3.19
C CYS A 168 20.85 -1.34 3.11
N PHE A 169 20.09 -1.88 2.17
CA PHE A 169 18.68 -1.62 1.98
C PHE A 169 17.89 -2.89 2.29
N ALA A 170 16.93 -2.77 3.19
CA ALA A 170 16.12 -3.88 3.67
C ALA A 170 14.66 -3.44 3.88
N ALA A 171 13.76 -4.41 3.79
CA ALA A 171 12.34 -4.23 4.09
C ALA A 171 11.96 -5.12 5.27
N PHE A 172 11.20 -4.56 6.23
CA PHE A 172 10.56 -5.33 7.29
C PHE A 172 9.13 -5.67 6.86
N LEU A 173 8.76 -6.94 7.02
CA LEU A 173 7.47 -7.49 6.66
C LEU A 173 6.87 -8.06 7.94
N ALA A 174 5.76 -7.46 8.39
CA ALA A 174 4.98 -7.94 9.51
C ALA A 174 3.81 -8.76 8.98
N ASN A 175 3.67 -9.98 9.46
CA ASN A 175 2.49 -10.80 9.24
C ASN A 175 1.52 -10.57 10.40
N THR A 176 0.43 -9.87 10.14
CA THR A 176 -0.63 -9.60 11.13
C THR A 176 -1.81 -10.56 11.01
N TRP A 177 -1.66 -11.62 10.23
CA TRP A 177 -2.72 -12.58 9.94
C TRP A 177 -2.55 -13.88 10.73
N GLY A 178 -3.64 -14.65 10.87
CA GLY A 178 -3.70 -15.85 11.71
C GLY A 178 -2.93 -17.07 11.18
N HIS A 179 -2.38 -16.98 9.97
CA HIS A 179 -1.64 -18.06 9.30
C HIS A 179 -0.25 -17.62 8.84
N PRO A 180 0.70 -18.55 8.63
CA PRO A 180 2.01 -18.24 8.06
C PRO A 180 1.91 -17.67 6.63
N ALA A 181 2.66 -16.62 6.35
CA ALA A 181 2.71 -15.97 5.02
C ALA A 181 4.05 -16.24 4.33
N LYS A 182 4.04 -16.93 3.20
CA LYS A 182 5.22 -17.13 2.35
C LYS A 182 5.42 -15.90 1.50
N ILE A 183 6.68 -15.53 1.32
CA ILE A 183 7.05 -14.35 0.56
C ILE A 183 7.91 -14.70 -0.64
N THR A 184 7.72 -13.96 -1.72
CA THR A 184 8.58 -13.97 -2.91
C THR A 184 9.08 -12.57 -3.16
N VAL A 185 10.27 -12.46 -3.73
CA VAL A 185 10.83 -11.16 -4.13
C VAL A 185 11.29 -11.24 -5.56
N SER A 186 10.89 -10.26 -6.35
CA SER A 186 11.36 -10.10 -7.73
C SER A 186 11.88 -8.69 -7.96
N ARG A 187 12.72 -8.54 -8.98
CA ARG A 187 13.20 -7.23 -9.44
C ARG A 187 13.33 -7.23 -10.95
N GLY A 188 12.71 -6.25 -11.60
CA GLY A 188 12.71 -6.18 -13.07
C GLY A 188 12.06 -7.40 -13.74
N GLY A 189 11.10 -8.04 -13.07
CA GLY A 189 10.44 -9.26 -13.55
C GLY A 189 11.21 -10.56 -13.33
N VAL A 190 12.38 -10.51 -12.66
CA VAL A 190 13.18 -11.69 -12.32
C VAL A 190 13.01 -12.01 -10.84
N GLU A 191 12.62 -13.25 -10.54
CA GLU A 191 12.54 -13.76 -9.17
C GLU A 191 13.94 -13.91 -8.55
N LEU A 192 14.09 -13.53 -7.29
CA LEU A 192 15.34 -13.54 -6.56
C LEU A 192 15.31 -14.63 -5.47
N ASP A 193 16.42 -15.34 -5.32
CA ASP A 193 16.59 -16.26 -4.19
C ASP A 193 16.81 -15.46 -2.90
N ILE A 194 15.84 -15.57 -1.99
CA ILE A 194 15.85 -14.89 -0.69
C ILE A 194 16.19 -15.82 0.47
N SER A 195 16.48 -17.11 0.22
CA SER A 195 16.81 -18.07 1.29
C SER A 195 17.98 -17.60 2.16
N GLY A 196 18.98 -16.98 1.53
CA GLY A 196 20.14 -16.38 2.18
C GLY A 196 19.93 -14.95 2.67
N ALA A 197 18.89 -14.25 2.21
CA ALA A 197 18.68 -12.81 2.40
C ALA A 197 17.49 -12.46 3.32
N ALA A 198 16.57 -13.38 3.55
CA ALA A 198 15.44 -13.22 4.45
C ALA A 198 15.76 -13.81 5.84
N ARG A 199 15.40 -13.09 6.89
CA ARG A 199 15.61 -13.49 8.29
C ARG A 199 14.36 -13.24 9.12
N LEU A 200 14.08 -14.14 10.06
CA LEU A 200 13.03 -13.92 11.05
C LEU A 200 13.58 -13.06 12.20
N VAL A 201 12.90 -11.98 12.54
CA VAL A 201 13.38 -11.01 13.53
C VAL A 201 13.27 -11.62 14.93
N THR A 202 14.40 -11.67 15.65
CA THR A 202 14.42 -12.06 17.07
C THR A 202 14.81 -10.85 17.93
N PRO A 203 13.91 -10.35 18.79
CA PRO A 203 14.20 -9.23 19.68
C PRO A 203 15.41 -9.52 20.59
N GLY A 204 16.29 -8.52 20.75
CA GLY A 204 17.49 -8.64 21.58
C GLY A 204 18.65 -9.43 20.96
N VAL A 205 18.47 -9.97 19.75
CA VAL A 205 19.53 -10.64 18.97
C VAL A 205 20.01 -9.71 17.87
N ALA A 206 21.31 -9.73 17.57
CA ALA A 206 21.87 -8.92 16.50
C ALA A 206 21.36 -9.40 15.12
N PRO A 207 21.11 -8.50 14.16
CA PRO A 207 20.53 -8.87 12.85
C PRO A 207 21.28 -9.95 12.07
N LYS A 208 22.60 -10.05 12.25
CA LYS A 208 23.45 -11.07 11.63
C LYS A 208 23.18 -12.49 12.14
N ASP A 209 22.67 -12.59 13.37
CA ASP A 209 22.44 -13.84 14.10
C ASP A 209 20.96 -14.24 14.10
N TRP A 210 20.10 -13.47 13.41
CA TRP A 210 18.72 -13.86 13.19
C TRP A 210 18.66 -15.16 12.36
N PRO A 211 17.71 -16.06 12.65
CA PRO A 211 17.57 -17.30 11.89
C PRO A 211 17.07 -17.01 10.46
N PRO A 212 17.50 -17.80 9.46
CA PRO A 212 16.93 -17.79 8.11
C PRO A 212 15.41 -17.94 8.15
N LEU A 213 14.72 -17.26 7.22
CA LEU A 213 13.29 -17.49 7.02
C LEU A 213 13.08 -18.91 6.51
N GLY A 214 12.22 -19.67 7.19
CA GLY A 214 11.90 -21.05 6.81
C GLY A 214 10.98 -21.13 5.59
N ALA A 215 10.84 -22.33 5.02
CA ALA A 215 9.93 -22.58 3.89
C ALA A 215 8.43 -22.36 4.23
N GLU A 216 8.08 -22.40 5.51
CA GLU A 216 6.74 -22.08 6.02
C GLU A 216 6.41 -20.59 5.89
N GLY A 217 7.40 -19.71 5.69
CA GLY A 217 7.20 -18.27 5.62
C GLY A 217 7.27 -17.56 6.98
N ILE A 218 6.69 -16.37 7.04
CA ILE A 218 6.60 -15.54 8.25
C ILE A 218 5.46 -16.09 9.10
N PRO A 219 5.70 -16.55 10.34
CA PRO A 219 4.63 -17.07 11.20
C PRO A 219 3.59 -15.98 11.51
N ALA A 220 2.40 -16.40 11.95
CA ALA A 220 1.37 -15.50 12.46
C ALA A 220 1.95 -14.57 13.54
N ASP A 221 1.58 -13.29 13.49
CA ASP A 221 2.10 -12.21 14.33
C ASP A 221 3.63 -12.02 14.27
N GLY A 222 4.28 -12.64 13.29
CA GLY A 222 5.73 -12.63 13.10
C GLY A 222 6.20 -11.44 12.27
N VAL A 223 7.49 -11.11 12.42
CA VAL A 223 8.16 -10.10 11.59
C VAL A 223 9.40 -10.71 10.95
N ALA A 224 9.51 -10.59 9.64
CA ALA A 224 10.73 -10.90 8.91
C ALA A 224 11.39 -9.62 8.37
N VAL A 225 12.69 -9.70 8.14
CA VAL A 225 13.43 -8.73 7.34
C VAL A 225 13.90 -9.40 6.07
N VAL A 226 13.83 -8.69 4.95
CA VAL A 226 14.49 -9.09 3.70
C VAL A 226 15.56 -8.06 3.39
N PHE A 227 16.81 -8.50 3.34
CA PHE A 227 17.93 -7.69 2.91
C PHE A 227 17.93 -7.63 1.38
N LEU A 228 17.44 -6.52 0.82
CA LEU A 228 17.16 -6.38 -0.61
C LEU A 228 18.44 -6.13 -1.41
N SER A 229 19.25 -5.17 -0.97
CA SER A 229 20.51 -4.87 -1.66
C SER A 229 21.54 -4.16 -0.80
N SER A 230 22.81 -4.34 -1.13
CA SER A 230 23.91 -3.46 -0.71
C SER A 230 25.03 -3.52 -1.73
N ASP A 231 25.74 -2.41 -1.94
CA ASP A 231 27.00 -2.47 -2.69
C ASP A 231 28.10 -3.12 -1.81
N PRO A 232 28.81 -4.15 -2.28
CA PRO A 232 29.83 -4.85 -1.49
C PRO A 232 31.02 -3.96 -1.10
N ASN A 233 31.23 -2.83 -1.81
CA ASN A 233 32.28 -1.86 -1.51
C ASN A 233 31.75 -0.66 -0.71
N SER A 234 30.49 -0.68 -0.27
CA SER A 234 29.91 0.40 0.51
C SER A 234 30.57 0.53 1.87
N ILE A 235 31.20 1.68 2.10
CA ILE A 235 31.88 2.04 3.33
C ILE A 235 31.47 3.45 3.75
N MET A 236 31.42 3.68 5.06
CA MET A 236 31.27 5.02 5.62
C MET A 236 32.55 5.81 5.34
N PRO A 237 32.50 6.95 4.64
CA PRO A 237 33.71 7.64 4.17
C PRO A 237 34.62 8.12 5.31
N GLU A 238 34.05 8.51 6.45
CA GLU A 238 34.75 9.06 7.61
C GLU A 238 35.40 7.98 8.48
N THR A 239 34.70 6.87 8.73
CA THR A 239 35.12 5.83 9.69
C THR A 239 35.66 4.56 9.04
N LYS A 240 35.53 4.43 7.71
CA LYS A 240 35.88 3.22 6.93
C LYS A 240 35.15 1.95 7.37
N VAL A 241 34.04 2.09 8.11
CA VAL A 241 33.21 0.97 8.53
C VAL A 241 32.33 0.52 7.34
N PRO A 242 32.22 -0.79 7.06
CA PRO A 242 31.30 -1.28 6.02
C PRO A 242 29.85 -0.90 6.31
N LEU A 243 29.15 -0.48 5.26
CA LEU A 243 27.70 -0.20 5.29
C LEU A 243 26.90 -1.33 4.63
N THR A 244 27.55 -2.47 4.36
CA THR A 244 26.95 -3.67 3.76
C THR A 244 25.92 -4.30 4.68
N CYS A 245 25.03 -5.12 4.12
CA CYS A 245 24.08 -5.87 4.92
C CYS A 245 24.77 -6.87 5.87
N PRO A 246 24.17 -7.18 7.04
CA PRO A 246 24.72 -8.11 8.03
C PRO A 246 24.77 -9.55 7.51
N VAL A 247 24.01 -9.86 6.46
CA VAL A 247 24.01 -11.11 5.71
C VAL A 247 24.01 -10.79 4.21
N THR A 248 24.29 -11.77 3.35
CA THR A 248 24.24 -11.60 1.90
C THR A 248 22.84 -11.14 1.47
N PRO A 249 22.70 -9.96 0.84
CA PRO A 249 21.41 -9.48 0.36
C PRO A 249 20.99 -10.20 -0.92
N ALA A 250 19.71 -10.07 -1.29
CA ALA A 250 19.17 -10.63 -2.53
C ALA A 250 19.89 -10.10 -3.78
N VAL A 251 20.34 -8.83 -3.75
CA VAL A 251 21.19 -8.23 -4.78
C VAL A 251 22.46 -7.66 -4.14
N ASN A 252 23.59 -8.35 -4.30
CA ASN A 252 24.89 -7.92 -3.77
C ASN A 252 25.64 -7.00 -4.75
N SER A 253 24.98 -5.90 -5.14
CA SER A 253 25.52 -4.86 -6.02
C SER A 253 24.72 -3.56 -5.86
N SER A 254 25.26 -2.45 -6.39
CA SER A 254 24.53 -1.18 -6.43
C SER A 254 23.22 -1.32 -7.22
N THR A 255 22.13 -0.93 -6.58
CA THR A 255 20.78 -0.89 -7.16
C THR A 255 20.31 0.53 -7.46
N VAL A 256 21.09 1.52 -7.06
CA VAL A 256 20.81 2.95 -7.18
C VAL A 256 21.10 3.43 -8.59
N ILE A 257 20.27 4.37 -9.06
CA ILE A 257 20.50 5.07 -10.32
C ILE A 257 21.39 6.30 -10.03
N PRO A 258 22.53 6.44 -10.72
CA PRO A 258 23.29 7.68 -10.68
C PRO A 258 22.51 8.83 -11.32
N GLY A 259 22.24 9.90 -10.58
CA GLY A 259 21.49 11.04 -11.08
C GLY A 259 19.99 10.75 -11.26
N SER A 260 19.39 11.30 -12.31
CA SER A 260 17.96 11.10 -12.62
C SER A 260 17.77 9.95 -13.62
N GLY A 261 16.82 9.07 -13.36
CA GLY A 261 16.46 7.99 -14.29
C GLY A 261 15.31 7.14 -13.78
N ARG A 262 14.97 6.09 -14.54
CA ARG A 262 13.96 5.08 -14.16
C ARG A 262 14.65 3.81 -13.70
N GLY A 263 14.33 3.38 -12.49
CA GLY A 263 14.94 2.21 -11.85
C GLY A 263 13.96 1.05 -11.77
N GLN A 264 14.50 -0.11 -11.46
CA GLN A 264 13.70 -1.28 -11.13
C GLN A 264 13.47 -1.32 -9.62
N ALA A 265 12.20 -1.32 -9.22
CA ALA A 265 11.79 -1.57 -7.85
C ALA A 265 11.87 -3.07 -7.53
N PHE A 266 12.00 -3.39 -6.25
CA PHE A 266 11.72 -4.72 -5.74
C PHE A 266 10.21 -4.88 -5.64
N VAL A 267 9.70 -6.03 -6.03
CA VAL A 267 8.30 -6.41 -5.85
C VAL A 267 8.29 -7.58 -4.88
N ILE A 268 7.61 -7.41 -3.76
CA ILE A 268 7.44 -8.42 -2.73
C ILE A 268 6.01 -8.92 -2.83
N GLY A 269 5.84 -10.22 -3.07
CA GLY A 269 4.54 -10.89 -3.03
C GLY A 269 4.42 -11.72 -1.76
N ALA A 270 3.22 -11.79 -1.19
CA ALA A 270 2.83 -12.73 -0.14
C ALA A 270 1.63 -13.57 -0.61
N ASP A 271 1.47 -14.78 -0.08
CA ASP A 271 0.29 -15.64 -0.31
C ASP A 271 -0.84 -15.40 0.70
#